data_AF-A0A445N3J1-F1
#
_entry.id   AF-A0A445N3J1-F1
#
_cell.length_a   1.000
_cell.length_b   1.000
_cell.length_c   1.000
_cell.angle_alpha   90.00
_cell.angle_beta   90.00
_cell.angle_gamma   90.00
#
_symmetry.space_group_name_H-M   'P 1'
#
loop_
_entity.id
_entity.type
_entity.pdbx_description
1 polymer ?
#
loop_
_entity_poly.entity_id
_entity_poly.type
_entity_poly.pdbx_seq_one_letter_code
_entity_poly.pdbx_strand_id
1 'polypeptide(L)' 'MNMLTIRLPNELRSDLQKLSQEQNKPVSDIVRESIRRYVAVEKFRVLRKKALPFAEAQGFLTDEDVFSAIS' A
#
# COMPACT_ATOMS: atom_id res chain seq x y z
N MET A 1 -7.53 19.43 4.01
CA MET A 1 -6.72 18.53 4.86
C MET A 1 -7.58 18.20 6.07
N ASN A 2 -7.79 16.92 6.39
CA ASN A 2 -8.68 16.51 7.47
C ASN A 2 -7.83 15.92 8.60
N MET A 3 -8.18 16.24 9.84
CA MET A 3 -7.49 15.73 11.02
C MET A 3 -8.10 14.40 11.44
N LEU A 4 -7.26 13.38 11.58
CA LEU A 4 -7.63 12.06 12.09
C LEU A 4 -6.85 11.79 13.37
N THR A 5 -7.54 11.69 14.50
CA THR A 5 -6.93 11.34 15.79
C THR A 5 -7.08 9.85 16.02
N ILE A 6 -5.95 9.14 16.11
CA ILE A 6 -5.90 7.69 16.34
C ILE A 6 -5.13 7.38 17.61
N ARG A 7 -5.48 6.27 18.28
CA ARG A 7 -4.69 5.73 19.39
C ARG A 7 -3.68 4.75 18.83
N LEU A 8 -2.41 4.90 19.21
CA LEU A 8 -1.33 4.02 18.81
C LEU A 8 -0.66 3.43 20.07
N PRO A 9 -0.19 2.17 20.02
CA PRO A 9 0.68 1.63 21.05
C PRO A 9 1.92 2.51 21.26
N ASN A 10 2.41 2.59 22.50
CA ASN A 10 3.56 3.43 22.83
C ASN A 10 4.82 3.02 22.05
N GLU A 11 5.03 1.72 21.88
CA GLU A 11 6.16 1.16 21.13
C GLU A 11 6.18 1.67 19.68
N LEU A 12 5.03 1.58 18.99
CA LEU A 12 4.91 2.04 17.60
C LEU A 12 5.15 3.56 17.48
N ARG A 13 4.75 4.34 18.48
CA ARG A 13 5.04 5.77 18.51
C ARG A 13 6.54 6.04 18.61
N SER A 14 7.25 5.27 19.44
CA SER A 14 8.72 5.37 19.56
C SER A 14 9.42 4.98 18.26
N ASP A 15 8.98 3.93 17.59
CA ASP A 15 9.55 3.51 16.31
C ASP A 15 9.34 4.56 15.20
N LEU A 16 8.14 5.16 15.13
CA LEU A 16 7.86 6.25 14.20
C LEU A 16 8.75 7.48 14.46
N GLN A 17 9.06 7.78 15.73
CA GLN A 17 9.95 8.88 16.09
C GLN A 17 11.40 8.60 15.67
N LYS A 18 11.90 7.38 15.85
CA LYS A 18 13.22 6.99 15.37
C LYS A 18 13.33 7.08 13.85
N LEU A 19 12.35 6.52 13.14
CA LEU A 19 12.28 6.60 11.68
C LEU A 19 12.21 8.04 11.17
N SER A 20 11.49 8.90 11.89
CA SER A 20 11.41 10.33 11.60
C SER A 20 12.77 11.02 11.68
N GLN A 21 13.56 10.71 12.72
CA GLN A 21 14.91 11.25 12.89
C GLN A 21 15.87 10.71 11.84
N GLU A 22 15.87 9.40 11.60
CA GLU A 22 16.76 8.74 10.62
C GLU A 22 16.51 9.23 9.19
N GLN A 23 15.25 9.42 8.80
CA GLN A 23 14.89 9.84 7.45
C GLN A 23 14.78 11.36 7.30
N ASN A 24 14.98 12.12 8.38
CA ASN A 24 14.77 13.57 8.45
C ASN A 24 13.41 14.00 7.88
N LYS A 25 12.33 13.28 8.25
CA LYS A 25 10.96 13.49 7.78
C LYS A 25 9.99 13.61 8.94
N PRO A 26 8.95 14.45 8.87
CA PRO A 26 7.92 14.50 9.90
C PRO A 26 7.19 13.16 10.05
N VAL A 27 6.89 12.78 11.30
CA VAL A 27 6.09 11.58 11.61
C VAL A 27 4.77 11.57 10.84
N SER A 28 4.12 12.72 10.71
CA SER A 28 2.86 12.85 9.97
C SER A 28 2.98 12.47 8.49
N ASP A 29 4.12 12.75 7.87
CA ASP A 29 4.35 12.44 6.47
C ASP A 29 4.66 10.95 6.29
N ILE A 30 5.44 10.36 7.21
CA ILE A 30 5.66 8.91 7.25
C ILE A 30 4.32 8.18 7.38
N VAL A 31 3.49 8.56 8.36
CA VAL A 31 2.18 7.94 8.58
C VAL A 31 1.26 8.11 7.37
N ARG A 32 1.21 9.31 6.78
CA ARG A 32 0.38 9.58 5.60
C ARG A 32 0.81 8.72 4.42
N GLU A 33 2.10 8.61 4.18
CA GLU A 33 2.66 7.80 3.09
C GLU A 33 2.39 6.31 3.30
N SER A 34 2.58 5.82 4.53
CA SER A 34 2.26 4.43 4.89
C SER A 34 0.78 4.10 4.67
N ILE A 35 -0.14 4.97 5.11
CA ILE A 35 -1.58 4.78 4.91
C ILE A 35 -1.92 4.84 3.42
N ARG A 36 -1.34 5.78 2.66
CA ARG A 36 -1.55 5.90 1.21
C ARG A 36 -1.14 4.61 0.49
N ARG A 37 0.05 4.07 0.81
CA ARG A 37 0.55 2.82 0.22
C ARG A 37 -0.34 1.63 0.57
N TYR A 38 -0.73 1.51 1.84
CA TYR A 38 -1.63 0.46 2.30
C TYR A 38 -2.96 0.49 1.55
N VAL A 39 -3.61 1.66 1.47
CA VAL A 39 -4.87 1.83 0.74
C VAL A 39 -4.72 1.53 -0.74
N ALA A 40 -3.60 1.91 -1.37
CA ALA A 40 -3.33 1.59 -2.77
C ALA A 40 -3.25 0.08 -3.01
N VAL A 41 -2.54 -0.66 -2.14
CA VAL A 41 -2.45 -2.13 -2.22
C VAL A 41 -3.81 -2.78 -2.03
N GLU A 42 -4.61 -2.33 -1.06
CA GLU A 42 -5.96 -2.86 -0.84
C GLU A 42 -6.88 -2.60 -2.04
N LYS A 43 -6.84 -1.40 -2.62
CA LYS A 43 -7.58 -1.08 -3.84
C LYS A 43 -7.14 -1.97 -5.01
N PHE A 44 -5.84 -2.17 -5.18
CA PHE A 44 -5.31 -3.05 -6.21
C PHE A 44 -5.79 -4.49 -6.03
N ARG A 45 -5.75 -5.03 -4.79
CA ARG A 45 -6.25 -6.38 -4.48
C ARG A 45 -7.74 -6.54 -4.83
N VAL A 46 -8.55 -5.54 -4.55
CA VAL A 46 -9.97 -5.54 -4.92
C VAL A 46 -10.15 -5.55 -6.43
N LEU A 47 -9.38 -4.74 -7.17
CA LEU A 47 -9.42 -4.73 -8.63
C LEU A 47 -8.96 -6.05 -9.24
N ARG A 48 -7.85 -6.61 -8.74
CA ARG A 48 -7.33 -7.91 -9.16
C ARG A 48 -8.38 -9.01 -9.00
N LYS A 49 -9.06 -9.08 -7.85
CA LYS A 49 -10.15 -10.05 -7.62
C LYS A 49 -11.29 -9.95 -8.64
N LYS A 50 -11.59 -8.74 -9.12
CA LYS A 50 -12.62 -8.52 -10.14
C LYS A 50 -12.14 -8.90 -11.54
N ALA A 51 -10.87 -8.63 -11.85
CA ALA A 51 -10.28 -8.89 -13.16
C ALA A 51 -9.91 -10.37 -13.36
N LEU A 52 -9.52 -11.07 -12.28
CA LEU A 52 -8.97 -12.43 -12.32
C LEU A 52 -9.84 -13.43 -13.10
N PRO A 53 -11.18 -13.52 -12.91
CA PRO A 53 -11.99 -14.48 -13.67
C PRO A 53 -11.96 -14.27 -15.18
N PHE A 54 -11.85 -13.02 -15.62
CA PHE A 54 -11.78 -12.67 -17.04
C PHE A 54 -10.38 -12.93 -17.61
N ALA A 55 -9.34 -12.66 -16.81
CA ALA A 55 -7.95 -12.93 -17.16
C ALA A 55 -7.70 -14.44 -17.30
N GLU A 56 -8.19 -15.24 -16.35
CA GLU A 56 -8.11 -16.71 -16.37
C GLU A 56 -8.80 -17.29 -17.61
N ALA A 57 -9.98 -16.77 -17.98
CA ALA A 57 -10.68 -17.18 -19.20
C ALA A 57 -9.90 -16.87 -20.50
N GLN A 58 -8.96 -15.93 -20.44
CA GLN A 58 -8.05 -15.59 -21.55
C GLN A 58 -6.67 -16.26 -21.43
N GLY A 59 -6.44 -17.09 -20.42
CA GLY A 59 -5.19 -17.81 -20.22
C GLY A 59 -4.10 -17.05 -19.43
N PHE A 60 -4.43 -15.90 -18.83
CA PHE A 60 -3.51 -15.15 -17.98
C PHE A 60 -3.67 -15.56 -16.51
N LEU A 61 -2.69 -16.27 -15.95
CA LEU A 61 -2.71 -16.76 -14.56
C LEU A 61 -1.68 -16.05 -13.66
N THR A 62 -0.57 -15.62 -14.25
CA THR A 62 0.55 -14.97 -13.56
C THR A 62 0.74 -13.53 -14.03
N ASP A 63 1.44 -12.73 -13.23
CA ASP A 63 1.76 -11.36 -13.62
C ASP A 63 2.76 -11.36 -14.81
N GLU A 64 3.56 -12.41 -14.92
CA GLU A 64 4.49 -12.70 -16.01
C GLU A 64 3.76 -12.93 -17.34
N ASP A 65 2.66 -13.70 -17.35
CA ASP A 65 1.85 -13.91 -18.56
C ASP A 65 1.35 -12.58 -19.13
N VAL A 66 0.95 -11.67 -18.22
CA VAL A 66 0.50 -10.32 -18.60
C VAL A 66 1.67 -9.51 -19.14
N PHE A 67 2.83 -9.53 -18.46
CA PHE A 67 4.00 -8.76 -18.87
C PHE A 67 4.50 -9.17 -20.26
N SER A 68 4.57 -10.48 -20.53
CA SER A 68 4.94 -11.04 -21.84
C SER A 68 3.96 -10.68 -22.97
N ALA A 69 2.69 -10.37 -22.65
CA ALA A 69 1.71 -9.99 -23.66
C ALA A 69 1.71 -8.50 -24.01
N ILE A 70 2.26 -7.64 -23.15
CA ILE A 70 2.22 -6.17 -23.33
C ILE A 70 3.60 -5.52 -23.51
N SER A 71 4.69 -6.27 -23.36
CA SER A 71 6.09 -5.81 -23.50
C SER A 71 6.75 -6.45 -24.71
#